data_AF-A0A4Q3J9K3-F1
#
_entry.id   AF-A0A4Q3J9K3-F1
#
_cell.length_a   1.000
_cell.length_b   1.000
_cell.length_c   1.000
_cell.angle_alpha   90.00
_cell.angle_beta   90.00
_cell.angle_gamma   90.00
#
_symmetry.space_group_name_H-M   'P 1'
#
loop_
_entity.id
_entity.type
_entity.pdbx_description
1 polymer ?
#
loop_
_entity_poly.entity_id
_entity_poly.type
_entity_poly.pdbx_seq_one_letter_code
_entity_poly.pdbx_strand_id
1 'polypeptide(L)'
;MASLPPRDSDPLPECLPGSDIPQADNLQRVRLVVDAVAAGHTTQDAILADTHVSLRHVSYALHAARVLGLLEHEGRTFRLTPSGRELCATRRQSDDERRILREACSQSSIVSLLAPDLFGHPGPSVDAIAATIEERARLSPATARRRARTLLSWRLQVLEPTKYVYLLAALEGERDP
;
A
#
# COMPACT_ATOMS: atom_id res chain seq x y z
N MET A 1 -2.01 -31.30 -24.13
CA MET A 1 -2.38 -29.98 -23.58
C MET A 1 -1.44 -29.71 -22.42
N ALA A 2 -0.38 -28.94 -22.67
CA ALA A 2 0.70 -28.74 -21.69
C ALA A 2 0.23 -27.79 -20.57
N SER A 3 0.32 -28.28 -19.34
CA SER A 3 0.13 -27.52 -18.10
C SER A 3 1.26 -26.50 -17.97
N LEU A 4 0.92 -25.21 -17.87
CA LEU A 4 1.89 -24.17 -17.51
C LEU A 4 2.27 -24.35 -16.04
N PRO A 5 3.57 -24.37 -15.68
CA PRO A 5 3.98 -24.42 -14.28
C PRO A 5 3.65 -23.10 -13.56
N PRO A 6 3.52 -23.12 -12.22
CA PRO A 6 3.29 -21.92 -11.42
C PRO A 6 4.48 -20.96 -11.56
N ARG A 7 4.19 -19.68 -11.82
CA ARG A 7 5.19 -18.60 -11.91
C ARG A 7 5.60 -18.13 -10.52
N ASP A 8 6.40 -18.94 -9.83
CA ASP A 8 7.23 -18.43 -8.76
C ASP A 8 8.63 -18.19 -9.33
N SER A 9 9.13 -16.95 -9.23
CA SER A 9 10.47 -16.47 -9.64
C SER A 9 10.61 -15.84 -11.04
N ASP A 10 9.65 -15.04 -11.51
CA ASP A 10 10.02 -14.04 -12.52
C ASP A 10 10.94 -13.00 -11.83
N PRO A 11 12.18 -12.77 -12.31
CA PRO A 11 13.02 -11.71 -11.77
C PRO A 11 12.27 -10.38 -11.91
N LEU A 12 12.33 -9.54 -10.88
CA LEU A 12 11.69 -8.22 -10.92
C LEU A 12 12.15 -7.50 -12.19
N PRO A 13 11.22 -6.94 -12.99
CA PRO A 13 11.59 -6.33 -14.26
C PRO A 13 12.55 -5.16 -14.03
N GLU A 14 13.50 -4.97 -14.95
CA GLU A 14 14.45 -3.84 -14.91
C GLU A 14 13.74 -2.48 -14.80
N CYS A 15 12.52 -2.39 -15.33
CA CYS A 15 11.61 -1.26 -15.21
C CYS A 15 10.26 -1.70 -14.62
N LEU A 16 9.85 -1.08 -13.52
CA LEU A 16 8.50 -1.25 -12.97
C LEU A 16 7.48 -0.46 -13.81
N PRO A 17 6.29 -1.01 -14.06
CA PRO A 17 5.17 -0.24 -14.58
C PRO A 17 4.84 0.90 -13.61
N GLY A 18 4.59 2.11 -14.13
CA GLY A 18 4.17 3.24 -13.29
C GLY A 18 2.87 2.98 -12.50
N SER A 19 2.03 2.06 -12.98
CA SER A 19 0.83 1.57 -12.28
C SER A 19 1.16 0.78 -11.02
N ASP A 20 2.35 0.16 -10.95
CA ASP A 20 2.72 -0.73 -9.86
C ASP A 20 3.23 0.05 -8.65
N ILE A 21 3.53 1.33 -8.81
CA ILE A 21 3.97 2.20 -7.72
C ILE A 21 2.75 2.74 -6.95
N PRO A 22 2.64 2.45 -5.65
CA PRO A 22 1.45 2.76 -4.86
C PRO A 22 1.13 4.26 -4.80
N GLN A 23 -0.16 4.59 -4.85
CA GLN A 23 -0.68 5.97 -4.69
C GLN A 23 -1.46 6.18 -3.40
N ALA A 24 -1.83 5.11 -2.70
CA ALA A 24 -2.65 5.21 -1.51
C ALA A 24 -1.77 5.62 -0.33
N ASP A 25 -1.78 6.89 0.03
CA ASP A 25 -1.00 7.46 1.13
C ASP A 25 -1.42 6.96 2.52
N ASN A 26 -2.63 6.42 2.65
CA ASN A 26 -3.23 6.03 3.92
C ASN A 26 -3.41 4.50 4.01
N LEU A 27 -2.67 3.87 4.92
CA LEU A 27 -2.74 2.43 5.20
C LEU A 27 -4.07 2.03 5.85
N GLN A 28 -4.80 2.95 6.49
CA GLN A 28 -6.14 2.67 6.99
C GLN A 28 -7.15 2.44 5.86
N ARG A 29 -6.96 3.08 4.69
CA ARG A 29 -7.76 2.77 3.49
C ARG A 29 -7.39 1.40 2.92
N VAL A 30 -6.11 1.02 2.99
CA VAL A 30 -5.66 -0.33 2.64
C VAL A 30 -6.32 -1.35 3.58
N ARG A 31 -6.30 -1.12 4.89
CA ARG A 31 -6.98 -1.96 5.87
C ARG A 31 -8.48 -2.07 5.57
N LEU A 32 -9.13 -0.96 5.22
CA LEU A 32 -10.56 -0.93 4.92
C LEU A 32 -10.94 -1.87 3.76
N VAL A 33 -10.20 -1.86 2.65
CA VAL A 33 -10.50 -2.77 1.53
C VAL A 33 -10.15 -4.22 1.85
N VAL A 34 -9.14 -4.48 2.69
CA VAL A 34 -8.81 -5.83 3.17
C VAL A 34 -9.96 -6.37 4.04
N ASP A 35 -10.50 -5.56 4.95
CA ASP A 35 -11.65 -5.92 5.78
C ASP A 35 -12.91 -6.17 4.92
N ALA A 36 -13.15 -5.37 3.88
CA ALA A 36 -14.27 -5.59 2.95
C ALA A 36 -14.17 -6.95 2.23
N VAL A 37 -12.95 -7.33 1.77
CA VAL A 37 -12.72 -8.66 1.19
C VAL A 37 -12.92 -9.76 2.23
N ALA A 38 -12.49 -9.55 3.48
CA ALA A 38 -12.74 -10.48 4.58
C ALA A 38 -14.23 -10.68 4.89
N ALA A 39 -15.04 -9.63 4.71
CA ALA A 39 -16.50 -9.68 4.83
C ALA A 39 -17.19 -10.34 3.61
N GLY A 40 -16.44 -10.75 2.59
CA GLY A 40 -16.96 -11.42 1.39
C GLY A 40 -17.20 -10.49 0.19
N HIS A 41 -16.89 -9.20 0.29
CA HIS A 41 -16.94 -8.28 -0.85
C HIS A 41 -15.68 -8.47 -1.71
N THR A 42 -15.74 -9.45 -2.61
CA THR A 42 -14.56 -9.86 -3.39
C THR A 42 -14.39 -9.11 -4.71
N THR A 43 -15.32 -8.26 -5.13
CA THR A 43 -15.20 -7.49 -6.38
C THR A 43 -15.02 -6.01 -6.08
N GLN A 44 -14.36 -5.27 -6.98
CA GLN A 44 -14.17 -3.82 -6.79
C GLN A 44 -15.51 -3.09 -6.61
N ASP A 45 -16.56 -3.48 -7.35
CA ASP A 45 -17.88 -2.86 -7.26
C ASP A 45 -18.56 -3.16 -5.91
N ALA A 46 -18.40 -4.37 -5.38
CA ALA A 46 -18.91 -4.72 -4.05
C ALA A 46 -18.16 -3.97 -2.94
N ILE A 47 -16.83 -3.86 -3.05
CA ILE A 47 -16.00 -3.11 -2.09
C ILE A 47 -16.32 -1.61 -2.14
N LEU A 48 -16.59 -1.08 -3.33
CA LEU A 48 -17.01 0.30 -3.50
C LEU A 48 -18.34 0.58 -2.79
N ALA A 49 -19.31 -0.31 -2.95
CA ALA A 49 -20.62 -0.20 -2.33
C ALA A 49 -20.54 -0.28 -0.80
N ASP A 50 -19.66 -1.13 -0.26
CA ASP A 50 -19.46 -1.33 1.18
C ASP A 50 -18.70 -0.19 1.86
N THR A 51 -17.62 0.28 1.24
CA THR A 51 -16.69 1.21 1.90
C THR A 51 -17.10 2.69 1.80
N HIS A 52 -18.03 3.04 0.92
CA HIS A 52 -18.41 4.43 0.58
C HIS A 52 -17.23 5.34 0.16
N VAL A 53 -16.09 4.75 -0.18
CA VAL A 53 -14.91 5.46 -0.68
C VAL A 53 -15.08 5.71 -2.18
N SER A 54 -14.50 6.78 -2.74
CA SER A 54 -14.60 6.99 -4.20
C SER A 54 -13.85 5.90 -4.99
N LEU A 55 -14.33 5.59 -6.19
CA LEU A 55 -13.77 4.57 -7.09
C LEU A 55 -12.25 4.66 -7.21
N ARG A 56 -11.74 5.87 -7.44
CA ARG A 56 -10.29 6.14 -7.57
C ARG A 56 -9.53 5.69 -6.32
N HIS A 57 -10.02 6.02 -5.14
CA HIS A 57 -9.34 5.69 -3.88
C HIS A 57 -9.47 4.21 -3.53
N VAL A 58 -10.59 3.56 -3.86
CA VAL A 58 -10.73 2.09 -3.75
C VAL A 58 -9.71 1.39 -4.65
N SER A 59 -9.59 1.79 -5.92
CA SER A 59 -8.60 1.22 -6.83
C SER A 59 -7.17 1.41 -6.33
N TYR A 60 -6.83 2.58 -5.78
CA TYR A 60 -5.51 2.79 -5.18
C TYR A 60 -5.26 1.94 -3.93
N ALA A 61 -6.27 1.77 -3.07
CA ALA A 61 -6.16 0.96 -1.87
C ALA A 61 -6.03 -0.54 -2.20
N LEU A 62 -6.81 -1.04 -3.16
CA LEU A 62 -6.71 -2.42 -3.66
C LEU A 62 -5.34 -2.69 -4.29
N HIS A 63 -4.84 -1.73 -5.08
CA HIS A 63 -3.51 -1.82 -5.65
C HIS A 63 -2.43 -1.87 -4.55
N ALA A 64 -2.49 -0.96 -3.58
CA ALA A 64 -1.55 -0.96 -2.46
C ALA A 64 -1.63 -2.25 -1.62
N ALA A 65 -2.83 -2.78 -1.36
CA ALA A 65 -3.02 -4.04 -0.65
C ALA A 65 -2.35 -5.22 -1.39
N ARG A 66 -2.41 -5.22 -2.73
CA ARG A 66 -1.70 -6.21 -3.56
C ARG A 66 -0.19 -6.04 -3.52
N VAL A 67 0.30 -4.81 -3.66
CA VAL A 67 1.73 -4.47 -3.55
C VAL A 67 2.32 -4.92 -2.21
N LEU A 68 1.54 -4.79 -1.14
CA LEU A 68 1.91 -5.21 0.21
C LEU A 68 1.70 -6.72 0.47
N GLY A 69 1.24 -7.49 -0.51
CA GLY A 69 0.99 -8.91 -0.35
C GLY A 69 -0.14 -9.24 0.64
N LEU A 70 -1.07 -8.32 0.87
CA LEU A 70 -2.25 -8.50 1.74
C LEU A 70 -3.45 -9.08 0.97
N LEU A 71 -3.53 -8.73 -0.31
CA LEU A 71 -4.52 -9.26 -1.24
C LEU A 71 -3.85 -9.85 -2.47
N GLU A 72 -4.48 -10.88 -3.00
CA GLU A 72 -4.25 -11.36 -4.36
C GLU A 72 -5.51 -11.15 -5.20
N HIS A 73 -5.37 -11.21 -6.52
CA HIS A 73 -6.52 -11.13 -7.41
C HIS A 73 -6.50 -12.27 -8.42
N GLU A 74 -7.68 -12.77 -8.74
CA GLU A 74 -7.92 -13.74 -9.79
C GLU A 74 -9.06 -13.21 -10.66
N GLY A 75 -8.72 -12.80 -11.88
CA GLY A 75 -9.63 -12.09 -12.77
C GLY A 75 -10.15 -10.79 -12.14
N ARG A 76 -11.45 -10.75 -11.83
CA ARG A 76 -12.12 -9.58 -11.21
C ARG A 76 -12.36 -9.72 -9.71
N THR A 77 -11.88 -10.81 -9.11
CA THR A 77 -12.10 -11.11 -7.70
C THR A 77 -10.81 -10.95 -6.90
N PHE A 78 -10.94 -10.48 -5.66
CA PHE A 78 -9.87 -10.32 -4.69
C PHE A 78 -10.01 -11.39 -3.60
N ARG A 79 -8.87 -11.89 -3.13
CA ARG A 79 -8.79 -12.87 -2.05
C ARG A 79 -7.74 -12.43 -1.03
N LEU A 80 -7.95 -12.81 0.22
CA LEU A 80 -6.98 -12.58 1.28
C LEU A 80 -5.79 -13.53 1.12
N THR A 81 -4.58 -12.99 1.25
CA THR A 81 -3.37 -13.79 1.49
C THR A 81 -3.31 -14.23 2.97
N PRO A 82 -2.35 -15.07 3.38
CA PRO A 82 -2.09 -15.33 4.79
C PRO A 82 -1.87 -14.05 5.61
N SER A 83 -1.01 -13.15 5.16
CA SER A 83 -0.74 -11.86 5.82
C SER A 83 -1.97 -10.96 5.88
N GLY A 84 -2.82 -10.99 4.84
CA GLY A 84 -4.11 -10.29 4.85
C GLY A 84 -5.07 -10.82 5.93
N ARG A 85 -5.14 -12.14 6.14
CA ARG A 85 -5.93 -12.74 7.22
C ARG A 85 -5.40 -12.38 8.60
N GLU A 86 -4.07 -12.43 8.78
CA GLU A 86 -3.44 -12.02 10.03
C GLU A 86 -3.75 -10.55 10.35
N LEU A 87 -3.68 -9.68 9.34
CA LEU A 87 -4.07 -8.28 9.49
C LEU A 87 -5.52 -8.18 9.99
N CYS A 88 -6.47 -8.85 9.33
CA CYS A 88 -7.89 -8.85 9.74
C CYS A 88 -8.13 -9.33 11.18
N ALA A 89 -7.30 -10.24 11.69
CA ALA A 89 -7.40 -10.73 13.06
C ALA A 89 -6.99 -9.70 14.13
N THR A 90 -6.31 -8.61 13.74
CA THR A 90 -5.91 -7.55 14.67
C THR A 90 -7.01 -6.52 14.88
N ARG A 91 -7.04 -5.92 16.08
CA ARG A 91 -7.84 -4.72 16.33
C ARG A 91 -7.29 -3.55 15.51
N ARG A 92 -8.16 -2.76 14.89
CA ARG A 92 -7.76 -1.53 14.18
C ARG A 92 -7.02 -0.56 15.11
N GLN A 93 -6.02 0.10 14.54
CA GLN A 93 -5.13 1.07 15.18
C GLN A 93 -4.35 0.48 16.39
N SER A 94 -4.27 -0.85 16.50
CA SER A 94 -3.48 -1.52 17.53
C SER A 94 -2.01 -1.61 17.16
N ASP A 95 -1.17 -1.94 18.14
CA ASP A 95 0.25 -2.18 17.96
C ASP A 95 0.50 -3.41 17.08
N ASP A 96 -0.36 -4.43 17.21
CA ASP A 96 -0.32 -5.61 16.35
C ASP A 96 -0.64 -5.28 14.89
N GLU A 97 -1.66 -4.45 14.63
CA GLU A 97 -1.95 -3.97 13.28
C GLU A 97 -0.72 -3.28 12.67
N ARG A 98 -0.09 -2.37 13.42
CA ARG A 98 1.09 -1.63 12.95
C ARG A 98 2.27 -2.56 12.69
N ARG A 99 2.48 -3.56 13.55
CA ARG A 99 3.52 -4.58 13.37
C ARG A 99 3.31 -5.35 12.06
N ILE A 100 2.09 -5.82 11.81
CA ILE A 100 1.77 -6.57 10.57
C ILE A 100 1.91 -5.68 9.34
N LEU A 101 1.42 -4.43 9.37
CA LEU A 101 1.56 -3.50 8.26
C LEU A 101 3.03 -3.14 7.98
N ARG A 102 3.85 -2.99 9.03
CA ARG A 102 5.29 -2.77 8.89
C ARG A 102 5.97 -3.97 8.26
N GLU A 103 5.62 -5.18 8.68
CA GLU A 103 6.13 -6.41 8.09
C GLU A 103 5.75 -6.51 6.62
N ALA A 104 4.48 -6.27 6.27
CA ALA A 104 4.00 -6.26 4.90
C ALA A 104 4.74 -5.24 4.00
N CYS A 105 5.03 -4.04 4.52
CA CYS A 105 5.87 -3.06 3.84
C CYS A 105 7.30 -3.58 3.63
N SER A 106 7.88 -4.24 4.63
CA SER A 106 9.28 -4.71 4.59
C SER A 106 9.45 -5.94 3.69
N GLN A 107 8.42 -6.80 3.60
CA GLN A 107 8.40 -7.99 2.75
C GLN A 107 7.99 -7.68 1.31
N SER A 108 7.40 -6.52 1.04
CA SER A 108 7.03 -6.12 -0.32
C SER A 108 8.28 -5.92 -1.17
N SER A 109 8.40 -6.72 -2.23
CA SER A 109 9.50 -6.64 -3.20
C SER A 109 9.54 -5.27 -3.90
N ILE A 110 8.37 -4.71 -4.22
CA ILE A 110 8.24 -3.38 -4.82
C ILE A 110 8.70 -2.29 -3.85
N VAL A 111 8.26 -2.34 -2.59
CA VAL A 111 8.69 -1.34 -1.59
C VAL A 111 10.20 -1.45 -1.34
N SER A 112 10.72 -2.66 -1.20
CA SER A 112 12.16 -2.90 -1.00
C SER A 112 13.00 -2.41 -2.19
N LEU A 113 12.49 -2.51 -3.42
CA LEU A 113 13.18 -2.01 -4.60
C LEU A 113 13.21 -0.48 -4.65
N LEU A 114 12.13 0.17 -4.22
CA LEU A 114 11.96 1.63 -4.31
C LEU A 114 12.53 2.39 -3.11
N ALA A 115 12.55 1.77 -1.93
CA ALA A 115 12.99 2.35 -0.67
C ALA A 115 13.55 1.24 0.26
N PRO A 116 14.72 0.67 -0.04
CA PRO A 116 15.29 -0.45 0.73
C PRO A 116 15.57 -0.09 2.19
N ASP A 117 15.83 1.18 2.47
CA ASP A 117 16.05 1.75 3.79
C ASP A 117 14.79 2.44 4.36
N LEU A 118 13.59 2.13 3.85
CA LEU A 118 12.32 2.78 4.25
C LEU A 118 12.12 2.82 5.76
N PHE A 119 12.66 1.86 6.52
CA PHE A 119 12.58 1.80 7.98
C PHE A 119 13.93 2.02 8.72
N GLY A 120 14.99 2.41 8.00
CA GLY A 120 16.31 2.72 8.54
C GLY A 120 16.36 3.98 9.42
N HIS A 121 17.51 4.22 10.06
CA HIS A 121 17.79 5.42 10.85
C HIS A 121 19.17 6.01 10.48
N PRO A 122 19.23 7.26 9.96
CA PRO A 122 18.10 8.08 9.54
C PRO A 122 17.29 7.39 8.41
N GLY A 123 16.01 7.74 8.29
CA GLY A 123 15.18 7.25 7.18
C GLY A 123 15.48 8.01 5.87
N PRO A 124 15.04 7.48 4.71
CA PRO A 124 15.30 8.10 3.41
C PRO A 124 14.55 9.44 3.24
N SER A 125 15.12 10.32 2.43
CA SER A 125 14.46 11.57 2.03
C SER A 125 13.44 11.35 0.90
N VAL A 126 12.51 12.29 0.73
CA VAL A 126 11.57 12.28 -0.41
C VAL A 126 12.33 12.24 -1.74
N ASP A 127 13.40 13.02 -1.87
CA ASP A 127 14.16 13.12 -3.12
C ASP A 127 14.95 11.84 -3.41
N ALA A 128 15.47 11.15 -2.39
CA ALA A 128 16.16 9.87 -2.57
C ALA A 128 15.21 8.81 -3.14
N ILE A 129 14.03 8.64 -2.54
CA ILE A 129 13.01 7.71 -3.03
C ILE A 129 12.50 8.14 -4.41
N ALA A 130 12.28 9.45 -4.62
CA ALA A 130 11.80 9.97 -5.91
C ALA A 130 12.79 9.65 -7.04
N ALA A 131 14.10 9.85 -6.81
CA ALA A 131 15.14 9.52 -7.79
C ALA A 131 15.11 8.03 -8.16
N THR A 132 14.98 7.14 -7.16
CA THR A 132 14.83 5.69 -7.42
C THR A 132 13.55 5.40 -8.22
N ILE A 133 12.43 6.06 -7.92
CA ILE A 133 11.18 5.88 -8.68
C ILE A 133 11.30 6.38 -10.13
N GLU A 134 11.96 7.52 -10.35
CA GLU A 134 12.21 8.06 -11.70
C GLU A 134 13.04 7.08 -12.53
N GLU A 135 14.13 6.57 -11.96
CA GLU A 135 15.01 5.61 -12.61
C GLU A 135 14.28 4.28 -12.92
N ARG A 136 13.58 3.74 -11.92
CA ARG A 136 12.99 2.38 -12.00
C ARG A 136 11.66 2.32 -12.72
N ALA A 137 10.90 3.41 -12.82
CA ALA A 137 9.58 3.41 -13.46
C ALA A 137 9.38 4.47 -14.53
N ARG A 138 10.44 5.23 -14.86
CA ARG A 138 10.45 6.27 -15.92
C ARG A 138 9.29 7.26 -15.77
N LEU A 139 8.94 7.58 -14.52
CA LEU A 139 7.89 8.54 -14.20
C LEU A 139 8.41 9.97 -14.24
N SER A 140 7.52 10.93 -14.47
CA SER A 140 7.89 12.34 -14.36
C SER A 140 8.32 12.69 -12.93
N PRO A 141 9.24 13.66 -12.73
CA PRO A 141 9.74 14.00 -11.40
C PRO A 141 8.64 14.39 -10.40
N ALA A 142 7.61 15.11 -10.87
CA ALA A 142 6.47 15.46 -10.05
C ALA A 142 5.66 14.23 -9.60
N THR A 143 5.49 13.24 -10.48
CA THR A 143 4.79 11.99 -10.16
C THR A 143 5.62 11.15 -9.20
N ALA A 144 6.93 11.02 -9.46
CA ALA A 144 7.84 10.27 -8.60
C ALA A 144 7.88 10.83 -7.17
N ARG A 145 8.02 12.15 -7.00
CA ARG A 145 7.93 12.79 -5.67
C ARG A 145 6.60 12.54 -4.97
N ARG A 146 5.48 12.56 -5.71
CA ARG A 146 4.18 12.24 -5.13
C ARG A 146 4.14 10.79 -4.60
N ARG A 147 4.68 9.83 -5.35
CA ARG A 147 4.76 8.42 -4.93
C ARG A 147 5.74 8.20 -3.77
N ALA A 148 6.86 8.92 -3.76
CA ALA A 148 7.81 8.90 -2.65
C ALA A 148 7.14 9.34 -1.34
N ARG A 149 6.30 10.38 -1.38
CA ARG A 149 5.51 10.82 -0.23
C ARG A 149 4.52 9.75 0.24
N THR A 150 3.96 8.93 -0.66
CA THR A 150 3.14 7.77 -0.27
C THR A 150 3.92 6.84 0.66
N LEU A 151 5.13 6.44 0.26
CA LEU A 151 5.95 5.52 1.05
C LEU A 151 6.36 6.12 2.40
N LEU A 152 6.73 7.40 2.44
CA LEU A 152 7.02 8.08 3.71
C LEU A 152 5.79 8.24 4.60
N SER A 153 4.60 8.46 4.02
CA SER A 153 3.35 8.47 4.77
C SER A 153 3.10 7.11 5.44
N TRP A 154 3.37 6.01 4.74
CA TRP A 154 3.30 4.66 5.32
C TRP A 154 4.29 4.49 6.47
N ARG A 155 5.54 4.95 6.28
CA ARG A 155 6.55 4.95 7.35
C ARG A 155 6.05 5.67 8.60
N LEU A 156 5.49 6.87 8.46
CA LEU A 156 4.97 7.64 9.60
C LEU A 156 3.83 6.92 10.30
N GLN A 157 2.90 6.32 9.56
CA GLN A 157 1.75 5.60 10.14
C GLN A 157 2.17 4.38 10.97
N VAL A 158 3.21 3.65 10.56
CA VAL A 158 3.65 2.44 11.27
C VAL A 158 4.70 2.71 12.35
N LEU A 159 5.47 3.81 12.26
CA LEU A 159 6.50 4.16 13.25
C LEU A 159 6.04 5.16 14.31
N GLU A 160 5.25 6.17 13.91
CA GLU A 160 4.94 7.34 14.75
C GLU A 160 3.44 7.68 14.70
N PRO A 161 2.55 6.74 15.10
CA PRO A 161 1.10 6.90 14.94
C PRO A 161 0.57 8.16 15.63
N THR A 162 1.14 8.53 16.78
CA THR A 162 0.77 9.75 17.52
C THR A 162 1.01 11.02 16.70
N LYS A 163 2.15 11.14 16.00
CA LYS A 163 2.44 12.31 15.16
C LYS A 163 1.55 12.35 13.92
N TYR A 164 1.20 11.20 13.36
CA TYR A 164 0.31 11.13 12.20
C TYR A 164 -1.12 11.55 12.53
N VAL A 165 -1.64 11.18 13.71
CA VAL A 165 -2.96 11.64 14.18
C VAL A 165 -2.99 13.17 14.32
N TYR A 166 -1.95 13.78 14.89
CA TYR A 166 -1.86 15.25 14.96
C TYR A 166 -1.71 15.91 13.59
N LEU A 167 -0.98 15.29 12.66
CA LEU A 167 -0.83 15.80 11.31
C LEU A 167 -2.16 15.75 10.53
N LEU A 168 -2.92 14.66 10.65
CA LEU A 168 -4.25 14.55 10.06
C LEU A 168 -5.24 15.51 10.69
N ALA A 169 -5.26 15.63 12.02
CA ALA A 169 -6.13 16.58 12.71
C ALA A 169 -5.80 18.04 12.34
N ALA A 170 -4.52 18.38 12.13
CA ALA A 170 -4.11 19.69 11.65
C ALA A 170 -4.55 19.96 10.20
N LEU A 171 -4.49 18.94 9.33
CA LEU A 171 -4.93 19.04 7.93
C LEU A 171 -6.46 19.01 7.77
N GLU A 172 -7.17 18.38 8.71
CA GLU A 172 -8.65 18.34 8.75
C GLU A 172 -9.23 19.58 9.44
N GLY A 173 -8.50 20.20 10.38
CA GLY A 173 -8.86 21.45 11.06
C GLY A 173 -8.70 22.72 10.23
N GLU A 174 -8.12 22.65 9.02
CA GLU A 174 -8.09 23.75 8.04
C GLU A 174 -9.30 23.74 7.09
N ARG A 175 -10.27 22.83 7.29
CA ARG A 175 -11.60 22.93 6.68
C ARG A 175 -12.56 23.54 7.71
N ASP A 176 -12.45 24.85 7.90
CA ASP A 176 -13.49 25.65 8.57
C ASP A 176 -14.79 25.65 7.72
N PRO A 177 -15.97 25.87 8.33
CA PRO A 177 -17.28 25.42 7.85
C PRO A 177 -17.78 26.05 6.54
#